data_AF-B3M2M1-F1
#
_entry.id   AF-B3M2M1-F1
#
_cell.length_a   1.000
_cell.length_b   1.000
_cell.length_c   1.000
_cell.angle_alpha   90.00
_cell.angle_beta   90.00
_cell.angle_gamma   90.00
#
_symmetry.space_group_name_H-M   'P 1'
#
loop_
_entity.id
_entity.type
_entity.pdbx_description
1 polymer ?
#
loop_
_entity_poly.entity_id
_entity_poly.type
_entity_poly.pdbx_seq_one_letter_code
_entity_poly.pdbx_strand_id
1 'polypeptide(L)'
;MMKPSRPQIANTLTLSWLSLLLLLPTSRQFETDCGCRPARRGPRIIAGATTNEGQFPWQASLELLHPSLGFLGHWCGAVLIHQYWILSAAHCVHNDLFNLPIPPLWTVVLGEHDRDVETGNEQRIPVEKIVMHHRYHNFRHDVVLMKLSKPANLAKASNIRRICLPFMLAAEASEPELAVTAASADEDVLLQQLELEDVPEKIDNFLRSVQSRRRYRNVTAPSMRELMNMKILNRMRQALAQRSPRSLKRSRRRNDKLMKLGPRTDPEDSAEQKNRKGNEEPREMPFVDCVATGWGKANISGDLSSQLLKTQVPLHQNGRCKDAYGSFVNIHGGHLCAGKLNGEGGTCVGDSGGPLQCRLNRDGPWILVGVTSFGSGCALEGFPDVYTRTSYYMKWIEDTIAAH
;
A
#
# COMPACT_ATOMS: atom_id res chain seq x y z
N MET A 1 17.44 38.08 -86.20
CA MET A 1 17.59 36.81 -86.97
C MET A 1 17.66 35.64 -86.00
N MET A 2 17.09 34.50 -86.37
CA MET A 2 17.31 33.12 -85.87
C MET A 2 17.43 32.82 -84.36
N LYS A 3 16.42 32.10 -83.84
CA LYS A 3 16.60 30.95 -82.90
C LYS A 3 16.85 29.68 -83.74
N PRO A 4 17.50 28.60 -83.24
CA PRO A 4 16.77 27.53 -82.51
C PRO A 4 17.62 26.81 -81.40
N SER A 5 17.04 26.45 -80.23
CA SER A 5 16.53 25.11 -79.79
C SER A 5 17.58 24.12 -79.21
N ARG A 6 17.57 23.84 -77.88
CA ARG A 6 16.94 22.67 -77.16
C ARG A 6 17.82 21.38 -77.13
N PRO A 7 17.65 20.39 -76.20
CA PRO A 7 16.61 20.25 -75.16
C PRO A 7 17.10 19.93 -73.70
N GLN A 8 16.10 19.85 -72.81
CA GLN A 8 15.90 19.10 -71.53
C GLN A 8 17.02 18.14 -71.02
N ILE A 9 17.20 17.94 -69.71
CA ILE A 9 16.31 17.19 -68.77
C ILE A 9 16.34 17.78 -67.35
N ALA A 10 15.23 17.65 -66.61
CA ALA A 10 15.10 18.05 -65.21
C ALA A 10 15.54 16.94 -64.24
N ASN A 11 15.99 17.31 -63.04
CA ASN A 11 15.67 16.54 -61.85
C ASN A 11 15.58 17.44 -60.61
N THR A 12 14.57 17.17 -59.79
CA THR A 12 14.32 17.84 -58.51
C THR A 12 15.30 17.36 -57.45
N LEU A 13 15.61 18.22 -56.47
CA LEU A 13 15.43 17.90 -55.04
C LEU A 13 15.63 19.14 -54.15
N THR A 14 14.70 19.32 -53.23
CA THR A 14 14.71 20.29 -52.13
C THR A 14 15.59 19.79 -50.97
N LEU A 15 16.00 20.70 -50.08
CA LEU A 15 16.21 20.54 -48.61
C LEU A 15 16.95 21.80 -48.12
N SER A 16 16.27 22.82 -47.58
CA SER A 16 15.80 22.90 -46.19
C SER A 16 16.93 22.82 -45.14
N TRP A 17 17.66 23.93 -44.98
CA TRP A 17 18.55 24.15 -43.83
C TRP A 17 17.73 24.54 -42.59
N LEU A 18 17.10 23.56 -41.94
CA LEU A 18 16.49 23.70 -40.61
C LEU A 18 16.30 22.31 -39.99
N SER A 19 16.42 22.24 -38.66
CA SER A 19 16.17 21.05 -37.83
C SER A 19 17.22 19.93 -37.88
N LEU A 20 18.45 20.23 -37.42
CA LEU A 20 19.24 19.24 -36.68
C LEU A 20 19.43 19.69 -35.21
N LEU A 21 18.31 20.07 -34.56
CA LEU A 21 18.25 20.01 -33.11
C LEU A 21 18.23 18.52 -32.73
N LEU A 22 19.38 18.06 -32.26
CA LEU A 22 19.58 16.94 -31.35
C LEU A 22 18.29 16.22 -30.92
N LEU A 23 18.00 15.10 -31.58
CA LEU A 23 17.23 14.01 -30.97
C LEU A 23 18.11 13.35 -29.89
N LEU A 24 18.36 14.11 -28.82
CA LEU A 24 18.61 13.50 -27.52
C LEU A 24 17.41 12.59 -27.26
N PRO A 25 17.60 11.31 -26.88
CA PRO A 25 16.48 10.51 -26.42
C PRO A 25 15.84 11.29 -25.28
N THR A 26 14.54 11.55 -25.38
CA THR A 26 13.80 12.16 -24.28
C THR A 26 14.06 11.30 -23.06
N SER A 27 14.78 11.87 -22.09
CA SER A 27 15.03 11.21 -20.82
C SER A 27 13.68 10.70 -20.32
N ARG A 28 13.63 9.42 -19.91
CA ARG A 28 12.41 8.85 -19.33
C ARG A 28 12.06 9.66 -18.08
N GLN A 29 11.25 10.70 -18.26
CA GLN A 29 10.60 11.42 -17.18
C GLN A 29 9.57 10.46 -16.59
N PHE A 30 10.04 9.61 -15.67
CA PHE A 30 9.18 9.17 -14.58
C PHE A 30 8.72 10.44 -13.87
N GLU A 31 7.50 10.89 -14.20
CA GLU A 31 6.92 12.14 -13.70
C GLU A 31 7.13 12.25 -12.20
N THR A 32 7.84 13.30 -11.77
CA THR A 32 8.23 13.52 -10.37
C THR A 32 7.05 13.93 -9.46
N ASP A 33 5.80 13.79 -9.93
CA ASP A 33 4.57 14.10 -9.21
C ASP A 33 4.04 12.90 -8.40
N CYS A 34 4.81 12.45 -7.41
CA CYS A 34 4.36 11.52 -6.37
C CYS A 34 4.40 12.17 -4.99
N GLY A 35 3.53 11.73 -4.08
CA GLY A 35 3.55 12.19 -2.68
C GLY A 35 3.17 13.66 -2.46
N CYS A 36 2.87 14.40 -3.53
CA CYS A 36 2.43 15.79 -3.51
C CYS A 36 0.97 15.89 -3.06
N ARG A 37 0.66 16.90 -2.22
CA ARG A 37 -0.71 17.28 -1.90
C ARG A 37 -1.15 18.47 -2.76
N PRO A 38 -2.41 18.54 -3.21
CA PRO A 38 -2.99 19.79 -3.68
C PRO A 38 -2.81 20.89 -2.63
N ALA A 39 -2.38 22.09 -3.06
CA ALA A 39 -1.97 23.18 -2.18
C ALA A 39 -3.17 23.89 -1.51
N ARG A 40 -3.95 23.17 -0.70
CA ARG A 40 -5.03 23.73 0.14
C ARG A 40 -4.52 23.93 1.56
N ARG A 41 -4.23 25.19 1.92
CA ARG A 41 -3.80 25.58 3.28
C ARG A 41 -4.99 25.43 4.25
N GLY A 42 -4.95 24.40 5.09
CA GLY A 42 -5.88 24.21 6.22
C GLY A 42 -5.10 23.99 7.53
N PRO A 43 -5.71 24.27 8.69
CA PRO A 43 -5.05 24.13 9.99
C PRO A 43 -4.60 22.68 10.27
N ARG A 44 -3.45 22.54 10.95
CA ARG A 44 -2.89 21.24 11.35
C ARG A 44 -3.54 20.79 12.66
N ILE A 45 -4.59 19.96 12.56
CA ILE A 45 -5.33 19.42 13.72
C ILE A 45 -4.81 18.01 14.07
N ILE A 46 -4.74 17.72 15.37
CA ILE A 46 -4.11 16.54 15.99
C ILE A 46 -5.16 15.79 16.82
N ALA A 47 -5.03 14.46 16.89
CA ALA A 47 -5.98 13.47 17.44
C ALA A 47 -7.23 13.24 16.57
N GLY A 48 -7.32 12.05 15.95
CA GLY A 48 -8.52 11.55 15.26
C GLY A 48 -9.20 12.54 14.32
N ALA A 49 -8.43 13.34 13.59
CA ALA A 49 -8.95 14.53 12.94
C ALA A 49 -9.50 14.21 11.54
N THR A 50 -10.66 14.78 11.20
CA THR A 50 -11.16 14.82 9.82
C THR A 50 -10.08 15.34 8.87
N THR A 51 -9.95 14.73 7.69
CA THR A 51 -9.13 15.30 6.61
C THR A 51 -9.89 16.38 5.87
N ASN A 52 -9.19 17.19 5.09
CA ASN A 52 -9.87 17.93 4.03
C ASN A 52 -10.02 17.02 2.81
N GLU A 53 -11.03 17.23 1.99
CA GLU A 53 -11.16 16.62 0.67
C GLU A 53 -9.88 16.82 -0.16
N GLY A 54 -9.40 15.78 -0.84
CA GLY A 54 -8.15 15.78 -1.60
C GLY A 54 -6.86 15.93 -0.77
N GLN A 55 -6.91 15.91 0.57
CA GLN A 55 -5.71 16.05 1.41
C GLN A 55 -4.77 14.82 1.33
N PHE A 56 -5.28 13.64 1.00
CA PHE A 56 -4.50 12.40 0.84
C PHE A 56 -4.88 11.74 -0.50
N PRO A 57 -4.41 12.29 -1.62
CA PRO A 57 -4.95 11.99 -2.96
C PRO A 57 -4.59 10.57 -3.48
N TRP A 58 -3.78 9.81 -2.75
CA TRP A 58 -3.45 8.40 -3.00
C TRP A 58 -4.27 7.42 -2.16
N GLN A 59 -5.09 7.91 -1.23
CA GLN A 59 -5.96 7.05 -0.43
C GLN A 59 -6.98 6.38 -1.35
N ALA A 60 -7.13 5.07 -1.19
CA ALA A 60 -8.15 4.29 -1.89
C ALA A 60 -9.03 3.54 -0.89
N SER A 61 -10.29 3.35 -1.27
CA SER A 61 -11.25 2.43 -0.65
C SER A 61 -11.32 1.17 -1.51
N LEU A 62 -11.17 -0.02 -0.90
CA LEU A 62 -11.47 -1.30 -1.53
C LEU A 62 -12.89 -1.70 -1.18
N GLU A 63 -13.77 -1.74 -2.18
CA GLU A 63 -15.16 -2.17 -2.03
C GLU A 63 -15.33 -3.62 -2.48
N LEU A 64 -16.06 -4.41 -1.69
CA LEU A 64 -16.29 -5.84 -1.93
C LEU A 64 -17.76 -6.12 -2.29
N LEU A 65 -17.96 -6.77 -3.43
CA LEU A 65 -19.17 -7.50 -3.78
C LEU A 65 -19.05 -8.95 -3.31
N HIS A 66 -19.65 -9.28 -2.16
CA HIS A 66 -19.57 -10.62 -1.59
C HIS A 66 -20.63 -11.55 -2.22
N PRO A 67 -20.29 -12.76 -2.72
CA PRO A 67 -21.22 -13.62 -3.45
C PRO A 67 -22.53 -13.93 -2.72
N SER A 68 -22.46 -14.15 -1.39
CA SER A 68 -23.62 -14.52 -0.56
C SER A 68 -24.33 -13.35 0.12
N LEU A 69 -23.72 -12.17 0.18
CA LEU A 69 -24.23 -11.01 0.95
C LEU A 69 -24.52 -9.78 0.09
N GLY A 70 -24.15 -9.80 -1.19
CA GLY A 70 -24.22 -8.64 -2.06
C GLY A 70 -23.11 -7.63 -1.79
N PHE A 71 -23.35 -6.38 -2.17
CA PHE A 71 -22.38 -5.31 -2.06
C PHE A 71 -22.21 -4.87 -0.60
N LEU A 72 -21.01 -5.03 -0.06
CA LEU A 72 -20.68 -4.61 1.30
C LEU A 72 -20.22 -3.14 1.36
N GLY A 73 -19.77 -2.58 0.24
CA GLY A 73 -19.05 -1.30 0.21
C GLY A 73 -17.64 -1.42 0.79
N HIS A 74 -17.13 -0.33 1.37
CA HIS A 74 -15.76 -0.22 1.91
C HIS A 74 -15.39 -1.37 2.85
N TRP A 75 -14.46 -2.22 2.44
CA TRP A 75 -13.97 -3.37 3.20
C TRP A 75 -12.60 -3.11 3.82
N CYS A 76 -11.69 -2.55 3.03
CA CYS A 76 -10.32 -2.18 3.43
C CYS A 76 -9.92 -0.83 2.81
N GLY A 77 -8.90 -0.21 3.37
CA GLY A 77 -8.10 0.79 2.67
C GLY A 77 -7.15 0.18 1.64
N ALA A 78 -6.67 1.02 0.73
CA ALA A 78 -5.54 0.72 -0.15
C ALA A 78 -4.84 2.03 -0.57
N VAL A 79 -3.78 1.91 -1.37
CA VAL A 79 -2.90 3.03 -1.73
C VAL A 79 -2.55 3.03 -3.22
N LEU A 80 -2.76 4.16 -3.89
CA LEU A 80 -2.33 4.36 -5.28
C LEU A 80 -0.82 4.60 -5.36
N ILE A 81 -0.09 3.65 -5.95
CA ILE A 81 1.37 3.72 -6.14
C ILE A 81 1.76 3.99 -7.61
N HIS A 82 0.89 3.62 -8.55
CA HIS A 82 1.04 3.85 -10.00
C HIS A 82 -0.35 4.03 -10.61
N GLN A 83 -0.46 4.66 -11.78
CA GLN A 83 -1.76 4.89 -12.45
C GLN A 83 -2.58 3.61 -12.70
N TYR A 84 -1.92 2.44 -12.79
CA TYR A 84 -2.56 1.12 -12.91
C TYR A 84 -2.48 0.25 -11.65
N TRP A 85 -1.72 0.62 -10.62
CA TRP A 85 -1.45 -0.29 -9.49
C TRP A 85 -1.77 0.31 -8.14
N ILE A 86 -2.52 -0.49 -7.39
CA ILE A 86 -2.91 -0.27 -6.00
C ILE A 86 -2.16 -1.27 -5.12
N LEU A 87 -1.62 -0.80 -4.00
CA LEU A 87 -1.04 -1.62 -2.94
C LEU A 87 -2.02 -1.73 -1.77
N SER A 88 -2.21 -2.92 -1.21
CA SER A 88 -3.01 -3.16 -0.01
C SER A 88 -2.45 -4.36 0.78
N ALA A 89 -3.15 -4.80 1.83
CA ALA A 89 -2.81 -5.97 2.63
C ALA A 89 -3.46 -7.24 2.04
N ALA A 90 -2.72 -8.36 2.02
CA ALA A 90 -3.23 -9.63 1.50
C ALA A 90 -4.40 -10.19 2.34
N HIS A 91 -4.43 -9.92 3.65
CA HIS A 91 -5.54 -10.32 4.51
C HIS A 91 -6.89 -9.69 4.12
N CYS A 92 -6.89 -8.58 3.38
CA CYS A 92 -8.12 -8.00 2.86
C CYS A 92 -8.84 -8.92 1.85
N VAL A 93 -8.07 -9.72 1.08
CA VAL A 93 -8.61 -10.63 0.05
C VAL A 93 -8.53 -12.12 0.43
N HIS A 94 -7.65 -12.50 1.37
CA HIS A 94 -7.43 -13.88 1.82
C HIS A 94 -7.30 -13.97 3.35
N ASN A 95 -8.33 -14.48 4.03
CA ASN A 95 -8.38 -14.58 5.49
C ASN A 95 -9.29 -15.72 6.00
N ASP A 96 -9.30 -15.92 7.33
CA ASP A 96 -10.09 -16.91 8.08
C ASP A 96 -11.64 -16.79 7.97
N LEU A 97 -12.16 -15.73 7.33
CA LEU A 97 -13.60 -15.58 7.02
C LEU A 97 -13.89 -15.94 5.57
N PHE A 98 -13.05 -15.49 4.64
CA PHE A 98 -13.19 -15.78 3.22
C PHE A 98 -11.85 -15.70 2.45
N ASN A 99 -11.80 -16.46 1.36
CA ASN A 99 -10.74 -16.42 0.37
C ASN A 99 -11.35 -15.95 -0.96
N LEU A 100 -11.27 -14.65 -1.25
CA LEU A 100 -11.89 -14.02 -2.43
C LEU A 100 -10.91 -13.20 -3.29
N PRO A 101 -9.75 -13.75 -3.73
CA PRO A 101 -8.84 -13.07 -4.67
C PRO A 101 -9.38 -13.12 -6.11
N ILE A 102 -10.65 -12.77 -6.30
CA ILE A 102 -11.42 -12.87 -7.56
C ILE A 102 -11.66 -11.44 -8.08
N PRO A 103 -10.93 -10.95 -9.10
CA PRO A 103 -10.93 -9.54 -9.48
C PRO A 103 -12.31 -8.91 -9.74
N PRO A 104 -13.28 -9.57 -10.42
CA PRO A 104 -14.63 -9.05 -10.62
C PRO A 104 -15.44 -8.73 -9.35
N LEU A 105 -15.02 -9.20 -8.17
CA LEU A 105 -15.67 -8.89 -6.89
C LEU A 105 -15.17 -7.60 -6.24
N TRP A 106 -14.10 -7.00 -6.76
CA TRP A 106 -13.41 -5.86 -6.15
C TRP A 106 -13.49 -4.61 -7.02
N THR A 107 -13.86 -3.50 -6.38
CA THR A 107 -13.78 -2.16 -6.98
C THR A 107 -12.90 -1.28 -6.11
N VAL A 108 -11.98 -0.56 -6.75
CA VAL A 108 -11.15 0.45 -6.11
C VAL A 108 -11.84 1.80 -6.29
N VAL A 109 -12.01 2.55 -5.20
CA VAL A 109 -12.51 3.93 -5.24
C VAL A 109 -11.40 4.87 -4.82
N LEU A 110 -11.01 5.75 -5.73
CA LEU A 110 -10.02 6.81 -5.54
C LEU A 110 -10.73 8.17 -5.43
N GLY A 111 -10.13 9.14 -4.75
CA GLY A 111 -10.67 10.51 -4.65
C GLY A 111 -11.80 10.69 -3.64
N GLU A 112 -12.33 9.58 -3.12
CA GLU A 112 -13.29 9.47 -2.01
C GLU A 112 -12.85 10.30 -0.79
N HIS A 113 -13.83 10.90 -0.11
CA HIS A 113 -13.64 11.63 1.13
C HIS A 113 -14.73 11.35 2.16
N ASP A 114 -16.00 11.43 1.79
CA ASP A 114 -17.16 11.13 2.64
C ASP A 114 -18.05 10.10 1.94
N ARG A 115 -17.94 8.83 2.34
CA ARG A 115 -18.54 7.68 1.64
C ARG A 115 -20.07 7.70 1.55
N ASP A 116 -20.72 8.60 2.30
CA ASP A 116 -22.16 8.80 2.28
C ASP A 116 -22.59 9.85 1.22
N VAL A 117 -21.63 10.50 0.55
CA VAL A 117 -21.83 11.61 -0.40
C VAL A 117 -20.94 11.43 -1.65
N GLU A 118 -21.52 11.13 -2.80
CA GLU A 118 -20.78 11.14 -4.08
C GLU A 118 -20.59 12.60 -4.56
N THR A 119 -19.35 13.10 -4.53
CA THR A 119 -19.01 14.49 -4.89
C THR A 119 -18.80 14.70 -6.39
N GLY A 120 -18.56 13.62 -7.14
CA GLY A 120 -18.13 13.63 -8.54
C GLY A 120 -16.61 13.67 -8.73
N ASN A 121 -15.83 13.73 -7.64
CA ASN A 121 -14.37 13.63 -7.67
C ASN A 121 -13.87 12.17 -7.59
N GLU A 122 -14.77 11.23 -7.32
CA GLU A 122 -14.49 9.83 -7.12
C GLU A 122 -14.22 9.09 -8.44
N GLN A 123 -13.28 8.15 -8.43
CA GLN A 123 -13.05 7.23 -9.53
C GLN A 123 -13.22 5.80 -9.04
N ARG A 124 -14.39 5.22 -9.36
CA ARG A 124 -14.71 3.80 -9.16
C ARG A 124 -14.15 2.98 -10.33
N ILE A 125 -13.13 2.16 -10.06
CA ILE A 125 -12.38 1.39 -11.06
C ILE A 125 -12.37 -0.10 -10.67
N PRO A 126 -12.94 -1.00 -11.49
CA PRO A 126 -12.86 -2.44 -11.27
C PRO A 126 -11.42 -2.96 -11.27
N VAL A 127 -11.16 -4.02 -10.51
CA VAL A 127 -9.86 -4.70 -10.51
C VAL A 127 -9.78 -5.71 -11.67
N GLU A 128 -8.69 -5.65 -12.42
CA GLU A 128 -8.35 -6.58 -13.51
C GLU A 128 -7.61 -7.81 -12.96
N LYS A 129 -6.61 -7.60 -12.11
CA LYS A 129 -5.75 -8.66 -11.56
C LYS A 129 -5.43 -8.43 -10.09
N ILE A 130 -5.34 -9.50 -9.33
CA ILE A 130 -4.91 -9.51 -7.93
C ILE A 130 -3.66 -10.40 -7.83
N VAL A 131 -2.56 -9.85 -7.32
CA VAL A 131 -1.30 -10.58 -7.12
C VAL A 131 -0.91 -10.47 -5.65
N MET A 132 -1.20 -11.51 -4.88
CA MET A 132 -0.75 -11.63 -3.49
C MET A 132 0.71 -12.08 -3.44
N HIS A 133 1.43 -11.67 -2.41
CA HIS A 133 2.78 -12.19 -2.18
C HIS A 133 2.73 -13.70 -1.90
N HIS A 134 3.46 -14.50 -2.68
CA HIS A 134 3.41 -15.97 -2.67
C HIS A 134 3.74 -16.63 -1.30
N ARG A 135 4.47 -15.92 -0.43
CA ARG A 135 4.76 -16.34 0.97
C ARG A 135 3.76 -15.84 2.02
N TYR A 136 2.63 -15.23 1.61
CA TYR A 136 1.65 -14.69 2.56
C TYR A 136 1.05 -15.81 3.44
N HIS A 137 1.21 -15.68 4.77
CA HIS A 137 0.64 -16.60 5.74
C HIS A 137 0.61 -16.00 7.16
N ASN A 138 -0.54 -16.00 7.82
CA ASN A 138 -0.72 -15.50 9.20
C ASN A 138 -0.02 -14.14 9.44
N PHE A 139 -0.42 -13.13 8.66
CA PHE A 139 0.12 -11.76 8.62
C PHE A 139 1.61 -11.60 8.23
N ARG A 140 2.37 -12.69 8.05
CA ARG A 140 3.69 -12.62 7.42
C ARG A 140 3.52 -12.40 5.93
N HIS A 141 4.32 -11.50 5.35
CA HIS A 141 4.23 -11.12 3.94
C HIS A 141 2.82 -10.64 3.52
N ASP A 142 2.15 -9.90 4.41
CA ASP A 142 0.80 -9.39 4.23
C ASP A 142 0.75 -8.20 3.26
N VAL A 143 0.90 -8.50 1.97
CA VAL A 143 0.90 -7.50 0.90
C VAL A 143 0.30 -8.07 -0.39
N VAL A 144 -0.52 -7.26 -1.05
CA VAL A 144 -1.16 -7.56 -2.33
C VAL A 144 -1.08 -6.36 -3.26
N LEU A 145 -0.82 -6.64 -4.53
CA LEU A 145 -0.93 -5.70 -5.63
C LEU A 145 -2.24 -5.96 -6.38
N MET A 146 -2.96 -4.90 -6.71
CA MET A 146 -4.19 -4.96 -7.50
C MET A 146 -4.03 -4.07 -8.74
N LYS A 147 -4.17 -4.68 -9.93
CA LYS A 147 -4.13 -3.99 -11.22
C LYS A 147 -5.52 -3.43 -11.52
N LEU A 148 -5.58 -2.16 -11.86
CA LEU A 148 -6.79 -1.46 -12.27
C LEU A 148 -7.11 -1.75 -13.74
N SER A 149 -8.38 -2.02 -14.06
CA SER A 149 -8.83 -2.31 -15.45
C SER A 149 -8.72 -1.14 -16.43
N LYS A 150 -8.44 0.06 -15.93
CA LYS A 150 -8.14 1.29 -16.68
C LYS A 150 -7.26 2.19 -15.81
N PRO A 151 -6.45 3.10 -16.39
CA PRO A 151 -5.61 3.98 -15.59
C PRO A 151 -6.46 4.95 -14.76
N ALA A 152 -6.04 5.21 -13.53
CA ALA A 152 -6.57 6.29 -12.72
C ALA A 152 -6.22 7.64 -13.36
N ASN A 153 -7.21 8.52 -13.48
CA ASN A 153 -7.02 9.86 -14.04
C ASN A 153 -6.35 10.78 -13.01
N LEU A 154 -5.05 11.02 -13.19
CA LEU A 154 -4.19 11.84 -12.34
C LEU A 154 -4.16 13.33 -12.75
N ALA A 155 -5.11 13.79 -13.60
CA ALA A 155 -5.12 15.17 -14.11
C ALA A 155 -5.03 16.22 -13.00
N LYS A 156 -4.40 17.36 -13.29
CA LYS A 156 -4.12 18.40 -12.27
C LYS A 156 -5.34 18.85 -11.47
N ALA A 157 -6.52 18.85 -12.08
CA ALA A 157 -7.79 19.20 -11.44
C ALA A 157 -8.43 18.08 -10.59
N SER A 158 -8.01 16.81 -10.72
CA SER A 158 -8.54 15.71 -9.91
C SER A 158 -7.92 15.68 -8.51
N ASN A 159 -8.69 15.16 -7.55
CA ASN A 159 -8.23 14.91 -6.17
C ASN A 159 -7.35 13.63 -6.06
N ILE A 160 -6.77 13.13 -7.16
CA ILE A 160 -6.16 11.79 -7.23
C ILE A 160 -4.71 11.86 -7.72
N ARG A 161 -3.76 11.35 -6.94
CA ARG A 161 -2.31 11.28 -7.22
C ARG A 161 -1.74 10.02 -6.61
N ARG A 162 -0.57 9.59 -7.10
CA ARG A 162 0.17 8.46 -6.52
C ARG A 162 1.04 8.91 -5.34
N ILE A 163 1.26 8.04 -4.36
CA ILE A 163 2.25 8.26 -3.30
C ILE A 163 3.67 7.90 -3.79
N CYS A 164 4.72 8.47 -3.20
CA CYS A 164 6.08 8.00 -3.46
C CYS A 164 6.35 6.68 -2.71
N LEU A 165 7.13 5.79 -3.31
CA LEU A 165 7.64 4.58 -2.67
C LEU A 165 9.09 4.79 -2.20
N PRO A 166 9.59 4.05 -1.18
CA PRO A 166 10.87 4.35 -0.54
C PRO A 166 12.11 4.28 -1.44
N PHE A 167 12.07 3.55 -2.55
CA PHE A 167 13.19 3.42 -3.48
C PHE A 167 13.61 4.75 -4.14
N MET A 168 12.68 5.71 -4.25
CA MET A 168 12.94 7.07 -4.77
C MET A 168 14.02 7.82 -3.96
N LEU A 169 14.31 7.40 -2.72
CA LEU A 169 15.35 8.01 -1.86
C LEU A 169 16.77 7.50 -2.12
N ALA A 170 16.94 6.37 -2.82
CA ALA A 170 18.27 5.85 -3.14
C ALA A 170 18.89 6.56 -4.35
N ALA A 171 18.06 7.05 -5.28
CA ALA A 171 18.50 7.64 -6.55
C ALA A 171 19.29 8.96 -6.38
N GLU A 172 19.05 9.73 -5.31
CA GLU A 172 19.83 10.95 -5.01
C GLU A 172 21.19 10.68 -4.35
N ALA A 173 21.50 9.42 -4.00
CA ALA A 173 22.70 9.05 -3.26
C ALA A 173 23.76 8.30 -4.10
N SER A 174 23.49 7.95 -5.36
CA SER A 174 24.44 7.19 -6.19
C SER A 174 24.21 7.30 -7.70
N GLU A 175 25.07 8.08 -8.38
CA GLU A 175 25.44 7.99 -9.81
C GLU A 175 26.76 8.78 -9.97
N PRO A 176 27.73 8.36 -10.80
CA PRO A 176 28.13 6.98 -11.09
C PRO A 176 29.66 6.77 -11.06
N GLU A 177 30.10 5.50 -11.07
CA GLU A 177 31.42 5.15 -11.63
C GLU A 177 31.31 3.93 -12.56
N LEU A 178 32.30 3.74 -13.42
CA LEU A 178 32.15 3.23 -14.79
C LEU A 178 32.25 1.70 -14.96
N ALA A 179 31.31 1.15 -15.75
CA ALA A 179 31.33 -0.08 -16.59
C ALA A 179 32.34 -1.24 -16.38
N VAL A 180 31.81 -2.49 -16.41
CA VAL A 180 32.41 -3.65 -17.13
C VAL A 180 31.29 -4.45 -17.84
N THR A 181 31.65 -5.21 -18.89
CA THR A 181 30.80 -5.70 -20.00
C THR A 181 30.19 -7.10 -19.88
N ALA A 182 29.25 -7.37 -20.81
CA ALA A 182 28.36 -8.53 -20.99
C ALA A 182 28.96 -9.93 -21.27
N ALA A 183 28.15 -10.97 -20.99
CA ALA A 183 27.94 -12.27 -21.68
C ALA A 183 27.30 -13.28 -20.67
N SER A 184 26.48 -14.30 -21.00
CA SER A 184 25.65 -14.68 -22.17
C SER A 184 24.92 -16.00 -21.84
N ALA A 185 23.67 -16.21 -22.28
CA ALA A 185 22.96 -17.51 -22.34
C ALA A 185 22.77 -18.30 -21.01
N ASP A 186 22.08 -19.45 -20.91
CA ASP A 186 20.69 -19.89 -21.21
C ASP A 186 20.47 -21.20 -20.37
N GLU A 187 19.32 -21.87 -20.16
CA GLU A 187 17.93 -21.80 -20.67
C GLU A 187 16.95 -22.42 -19.61
N ASP A 188 15.66 -22.59 -19.96
CA ASP A 188 14.66 -23.58 -19.45
C ASP A 188 14.48 -23.94 -17.95
N VAL A 189 13.29 -23.61 -17.41
CA VAL A 189 12.51 -24.53 -16.54
C VAL A 189 11.01 -24.51 -16.91
N LEU A 190 10.63 -25.53 -17.68
CA LEU A 190 9.34 -26.22 -17.77
C LEU A 190 8.10 -25.57 -17.10
N LEU A 191 7.21 -25.02 -17.91
CA LEU A 191 5.79 -24.83 -17.57
C LEU A 191 5.10 -26.20 -17.46
N GLN A 192 4.36 -26.44 -16.38
CA GLN A 192 3.38 -27.53 -16.33
C GLN A 192 1.98 -26.94 -16.26
N GLN A 193 1.26 -27.05 -17.38
CA GLN A 193 -0.15 -26.66 -17.49
C GLN A 193 -1.00 -27.56 -16.59
N LEU A 194 -1.76 -26.95 -15.69
CA LEU A 194 -2.98 -27.54 -15.15
C LEU A 194 -4.14 -26.79 -15.79
N GLU A 195 -4.72 -27.41 -16.81
CA GLU A 195 -5.99 -26.97 -17.39
C GLU A 195 -7.09 -27.14 -16.33
N LEU A 196 -7.85 -26.08 -16.10
CA LEU A 196 -9.09 -26.13 -15.34
C LEU A 196 -10.20 -25.65 -16.27
N GLU A 197 -10.86 -26.60 -16.94
CA GLU A 197 -12.01 -26.31 -17.77
C GLU A 197 -13.22 -25.86 -16.94
N ASP A 198 -13.98 -24.94 -17.53
CA ASP A 198 -15.40 -24.68 -17.35
C ASP A 198 -15.99 -24.34 -15.97
N VAL A 199 -15.82 -23.06 -15.55
CA VAL A 199 -16.90 -22.33 -14.84
C VAL A 199 -17.10 -20.86 -15.33
N PRO A 200 -17.38 -20.56 -16.62
CA PRO A 200 -17.56 -19.18 -17.08
C PRO A 200 -19.02 -18.72 -16.92
N GLU A 201 -19.97 -19.54 -17.39
CA GLU A 201 -21.34 -19.12 -17.67
C GLU A 201 -22.16 -18.82 -16.40
N LYS A 202 -21.92 -19.55 -15.30
CA LYS A 202 -22.61 -19.35 -14.03
C LYS A 202 -22.14 -18.08 -13.30
N ILE A 203 -20.88 -17.71 -13.48
CA ILE A 203 -20.29 -16.48 -12.93
C ILE A 203 -20.72 -15.28 -13.78
N ASP A 204 -20.68 -15.37 -15.11
CA ASP A 204 -21.13 -14.29 -16.00
C ASP A 204 -22.64 -14.00 -15.81
N ASN A 205 -23.48 -15.03 -15.72
CA ASN A 205 -24.91 -14.84 -15.41
C ASN A 205 -25.14 -14.24 -14.01
N PHE A 206 -24.31 -14.58 -13.01
CA PHE A 206 -24.35 -13.92 -11.70
C PHE A 206 -23.93 -12.45 -11.78
N LEU A 207 -22.82 -12.14 -12.48
CA LEU A 207 -22.32 -10.77 -12.63
C LEU A 207 -23.32 -9.90 -13.40
N ARG A 208 -23.92 -10.40 -14.50
CA ARG A 208 -24.99 -9.71 -15.24
C ARG A 208 -26.25 -9.51 -14.39
N SER A 209 -26.63 -10.50 -13.59
CA SER A 209 -27.74 -10.41 -12.62
C SER A 209 -27.51 -9.34 -11.54
N VAL A 210 -26.27 -9.17 -11.08
CA VAL A 210 -25.91 -8.13 -10.10
C VAL A 210 -25.79 -6.76 -10.75
N GLN A 211 -25.10 -6.63 -11.89
CA GLN A 211 -24.89 -5.37 -12.60
C GLN A 211 -26.20 -4.74 -13.12
N SER A 212 -27.17 -5.56 -13.53
CA SER A 212 -28.50 -5.09 -13.98
C SER A 212 -29.38 -4.59 -12.82
N ARG A 213 -29.12 -5.00 -11.57
CA ARG A 213 -29.91 -4.60 -10.40
C ARG A 213 -29.36 -3.34 -9.73
N ARG A 214 -29.28 -2.23 -10.49
CA ARG A 214 -29.16 -0.87 -9.94
C ARG A 214 -30.45 -0.45 -9.22
N ARG A 215 -30.68 -1.01 -8.03
CA ARG A 215 -31.55 -0.46 -6.99
C ARG A 215 -31.07 -0.98 -5.64
N TYR A 216 -30.27 -0.15 -4.96
CA TYR A 216 -29.74 -0.44 -3.63
C TYR A 216 -30.87 -0.85 -2.68
N ARG A 217 -30.72 -2.01 -2.04
CA ARG A 217 -31.55 -2.43 -0.92
C ARG A 217 -30.59 -2.81 0.20
N ASN A 218 -30.65 -2.07 1.30
CA ASN A 218 -29.71 -2.20 2.42
C ASN A 218 -29.86 -3.59 3.07
N VAL A 219 -29.02 -4.53 2.68
CA VAL A 219 -28.73 -5.72 3.49
C VAL A 219 -27.66 -5.28 4.48
N THR A 220 -28.01 -5.31 5.76
CA THR A 220 -27.09 -4.90 6.83
C THR A 220 -25.88 -5.83 6.86
N ALA A 221 -24.69 -5.26 6.65
CA ALA A 221 -23.42 -5.96 6.61
C ALA A 221 -22.60 -6.03 7.93
N PRO A 222 -23.12 -5.78 9.16
CA PRO A 222 -22.24 -5.67 10.33
C PRO A 222 -21.64 -7.02 10.76
N SER A 223 -22.37 -8.14 10.62
CA SER A 223 -21.97 -9.41 11.23
C SER A 223 -20.60 -9.93 10.78
N MET A 224 -20.29 -9.94 9.48
CA MET A 224 -18.96 -10.36 8.99
C MET A 224 -17.84 -9.39 9.38
N ARG A 225 -18.11 -8.08 9.37
CA ARG A 225 -17.14 -7.05 9.81
C ARG A 225 -16.85 -7.18 11.31
N GLU A 226 -17.81 -7.57 12.12
CA GLU A 226 -17.64 -7.83 13.56
C GLU A 226 -16.95 -9.18 13.84
N LEU A 227 -17.25 -10.22 13.05
CA LEU A 227 -16.66 -11.56 13.16
C LEU A 227 -15.13 -11.55 13.00
N MET A 228 -14.58 -10.68 12.14
CA MET A 228 -13.13 -10.57 11.94
C MET A 228 -12.44 -10.05 13.19
N ASN A 229 -13.01 -9.00 13.79
CA ASN A 229 -12.51 -8.37 15.01
C ASN A 229 -12.53 -9.38 16.16
N MET A 230 -13.62 -10.13 16.29
CA MET A 230 -13.82 -11.05 17.40
C MET A 230 -12.78 -12.19 17.44
N LYS A 231 -12.29 -12.73 16.31
CA LYS A 231 -11.28 -13.81 16.37
C LYS A 231 -9.92 -13.34 16.93
N ILE A 232 -9.40 -12.21 16.46
CA ILE A 232 -8.11 -11.67 16.92
C ILE A 232 -8.25 -11.11 18.34
N LEU A 233 -9.27 -10.29 18.60
CA LEU A 233 -9.53 -9.72 19.93
C LEU A 233 -9.80 -10.80 20.98
N ASN A 234 -10.52 -11.87 20.67
CA ASN A 234 -10.78 -12.92 21.66
C ASN A 234 -9.54 -13.78 21.95
N ARG A 235 -8.70 -14.10 20.94
CA ARG A 235 -7.41 -14.76 21.18
C ARG A 235 -6.45 -13.88 22.00
N MET A 236 -6.44 -12.56 21.76
CA MET A 236 -5.67 -11.60 22.57
C MET A 236 -6.22 -11.48 24.00
N ARG A 237 -7.55 -11.37 24.18
CA ARG A 237 -8.20 -11.36 25.50
C ARG A 237 -7.88 -12.62 26.30
N GLN A 238 -7.89 -13.80 25.67
CA GLN A 238 -7.51 -15.06 26.30
C GLN A 238 -6.04 -15.04 26.78
N ALA A 239 -5.09 -14.58 25.97
CA ALA A 239 -3.68 -14.49 26.38
C ALA A 239 -3.41 -13.38 27.40
N LEU A 240 -4.14 -12.26 27.35
CA LEU A 240 -4.05 -11.19 28.34
C LEU A 240 -4.62 -11.64 29.70
N ALA A 241 -5.74 -12.38 29.70
CA ALA A 241 -6.30 -12.96 30.92
C ALA A 241 -5.35 -13.96 31.62
N GLN A 242 -4.41 -14.56 30.87
CA GLN A 242 -3.38 -15.46 31.41
C GLN A 242 -2.13 -14.73 31.96
N ARG A 243 -1.96 -13.41 31.71
CA ARG A 243 -0.78 -12.64 32.17
C ARG A 243 -1.10 -11.85 33.44
N SER A 244 -0.43 -12.17 34.55
CA SER A 244 -0.65 -11.46 35.82
C SER A 244 -0.20 -9.99 35.79
N PRO A 245 -0.85 -9.06 36.52
CA PRO A 245 -0.44 -7.65 36.57
C PRO A 245 1.00 -7.43 37.07
N ARG A 246 1.53 -8.38 37.87
CA ARG A 246 2.93 -8.36 38.32
C ARG A 246 3.91 -8.72 37.18
N SER A 247 3.54 -9.59 36.24
CA SER A 247 4.40 -9.90 35.09
C SER A 247 4.49 -8.72 34.12
N LEU A 248 3.37 -8.05 33.85
CA LEU A 248 3.30 -6.84 33.01
C LEU A 248 4.18 -5.71 33.55
N LYS A 249 4.07 -5.39 34.85
CA LYS A 249 4.93 -4.38 35.51
C LYS A 249 6.42 -4.78 35.53
N ARG A 250 6.73 -6.08 35.66
CA ARG A 250 8.11 -6.60 35.65
C ARG A 250 8.72 -6.58 34.24
N SER A 251 7.91 -6.77 33.20
CA SER A 251 8.30 -6.60 31.80
C SER A 251 8.60 -5.12 31.49
N ARG A 252 7.66 -4.21 31.83
CA ARG A 252 7.83 -2.74 31.65
C ARG A 252 9.15 -2.25 32.27
N ARG A 253 9.43 -2.59 33.53
CA ARG A 253 10.69 -2.27 34.23
C ARG A 253 11.95 -2.95 33.67
N ARG A 254 11.83 -4.16 33.10
CA ARG A 254 12.98 -4.83 32.44
C ARG A 254 13.30 -4.13 31.12
N ASN A 255 12.29 -3.68 30.39
CA ASN A 255 12.45 -2.99 29.11
C ASN A 255 13.07 -1.60 29.28
N ASP A 256 12.66 -0.83 30.31
CA ASP A 256 13.33 0.44 30.67
C ASP A 256 14.82 0.26 31.00
N LYS A 257 15.21 -0.94 31.45
CA LYS A 257 16.61 -1.31 31.73
C LYS A 257 17.34 -1.85 30.50
N LEU A 258 16.64 -2.48 29.57
CA LEU A 258 17.19 -2.92 28.27
C LEU A 258 17.48 -1.74 27.33
N MET A 259 16.76 -0.62 27.44
CA MET A 259 17.08 0.63 26.73
C MET A 259 18.48 1.19 27.05
N LYS A 260 19.18 0.64 28.07
CA LYS A 260 20.55 1.02 28.48
C LYS A 260 21.63 -0.01 28.12
N LEU A 261 21.26 -1.11 27.47
CA LEU A 261 22.19 -2.18 27.07
C LEU A 261 21.86 -2.57 25.64
N GLY A 262 22.79 -2.31 24.71
CA GLY A 262 22.60 -2.56 23.28
C GLY A 262 22.21 -4.01 22.93
N PRO A 263 21.64 -4.22 21.74
CA PRO A 263 21.03 -5.49 21.36
C PRO A 263 22.04 -6.64 21.37
N ARG A 264 21.62 -7.80 21.89
CA ARG A 264 22.27 -9.09 21.63
C ARG A 264 21.64 -9.71 20.38
N THR A 265 22.48 -10.21 19.49
CA THR A 265 22.09 -10.92 18.25
C THR A 265 21.85 -12.40 18.52
N ASP A 266 20.72 -12.94 18.05
CA ASP A 266 20.45 -14.39 18.04
C ASP A 266 21.15 -15.07 16.83
N PRO A 267 21.46 -16.38 16.85
CA PRO A 267 22.45 -16.96 15.93
C PRO A 267 21.98 -17.29 14.49
N GLU A 268 20.68 -17.30 14.20
CA GLU A 268 20.13 -17.92 12.98
C GLU A 268 20.12 -17.02 11.72
N ASP A 269 20.37 -15.71 11.83
CA ASP A 269 20.53 -14.80 10.65
C ASP A 269 21.93 -14.93 9.96
N SER A 270 22.73 -15.92 10.33
CA SER A 270 24.17 -15.98 10.00
C SER A 270 24.53 -16.58 8.63
N ALA A 271 23.54 -16.94 7.80
CA ALA A 271 23.75 -17.57 6.49
C ALA A 271 23.94 -16.57 5.32
N GLU A 272 23.36 -15.37 5.39
CA GLU A 272 23.30 -14.44 4.23
C GLU A 272 24.05 -13.10 4.47
N GLN A 273 24.72 -12.94 5.63
CA GLN A 273 25.35 -11.68 6.04
C GLN A 273 26.88 -11.76 6.28
N LYS A 274 27.56 -12.75 5.68
CA LYS A 274 29.03 -12.89 5.74
C LYS A 274 29.78 -12.03 4.72
N ASN A 275 29.55 -10.71 4.64
CA ASN A 275 30.61 -9.78 4.18
C ASN A 275 30.46 -8.27 4.48
N ARG A 276 29.80 -7.85 5.57
CA ARG A 276 29.85 -6.42 6.01
C ARG A 276 30.09 -6.28 7.51
N LYS A 277 31.37 -6.33 7.92
CA LYS A 277 31.81 -5.84 9.24
C LYS A 277 31.94 -4.31 9.21
N GLY A 278 30.86 -3.63 9.57
CA GLY A 278 30.88 -2.22 9.95
C GLY A 278 29.95 -2.04 11.16
N ASN A 279 30.42 -1.35 12.21
CA ASN A 279 29.57 -0.94 13.31
C ASN A 279 28.68 0.22 12.85
N GLU A 280 27.58 -0.09 12.15
CA GLU A 280 26.49 0.86 11.98
C GLU A 280 25.48 0.66 13.10
N GLU A 281 25.34 1.69 13.93
CA GLU A 281 24.21 1.86 14.83
C GLU A 281 22.90 1.85 14.00
N PRO A 282 21.76 1.34 14.51
CA PRO A 282 20.53 1.29 13.73
C PRO A 282 20.08 2.71 13.39
N ARG A 283 20.33 3.14 12.13
CA ARG A 283 20.02 4.50 11.66
C ARG A 283 18.57 4.84 12.02
N GLU A 284 18.37 5.82 12.91
CA GLU A 284 17.05 6.38 13.18
C GLU A 284 16.44 6.83 11.85
N MET A 285 15.26 6.29 11.51
CA MET A 285 14.61 6.64 10.25
C MET A 285 14.21 8.13 10.32
N PRO A 286 14.77 9.02 9.46
CA PRO A 286 14.74 10.46 9.67
C PRO A 286 13.40 11.10 9.23
N PHE A 287 12.28 10.50 9.63
CA PHE A 287 10.94 11.00 9.32
C PHE A 287 10.46 11.98 10.41
N VAL A 288 10.18 13.22 10.02
CA VAL A 288 9.72 14.29 10.93
C VAL A 288 8.20 14.33 11.11
N ASP A 289 7.46 13.57 10.30
CA ASP A 289 5.99 13.49 10.31
C ASP A 289 5.56 12.14 9.71
N CYS A 290 4.72 11.40 10.44
CA CYS A 290 4.20 10.09 10.04
C CYS A 290 2.71 10.02 10.40
N VAL A 291 1.89 9.62 9.43
CA VAL A 291 0.42 9.70 9.51
C VAL A 291 -0.19 8.45 8.88
N ALA A 292 -1.18 7.86 9.55
CA ALA A 292 -2.10 6.89 8.94
C ALA A 292 -3.44 7.56 8.60
N THR A 293 -4.10 7.06 7.55
CA THR A 293 -5.40 7.56 7.07
C THR A 293 -6.33 6.44 6.64
N GLY A 294 -7.62 6.62 6.90
CA GLY A 294 -8.65 5.67 6.51
C GLY A 294 -10.03 6.02 7.04
N TRP A 295 -10.97 5.11 6.76
CA TRP A 295 -12.38 5.19 7.14
C TRP A 295 -12.74 4.12 8.17
N GLY A 296 -11.75 3.70 8.97
CA GLY A 296 -11.96 2.77 10.06
C GLY A 296 -12.92 3.30 11.13
N LYS A 297 -13.26 2.46 12.10
CA LYS A 297 -14.13 2.90 13.21
C LYS A 297 -13.43 4.02 13.99
N ALA A 298 -14.09 5.15 14.15
CA ALA A 298 -13.56 6.25 14.97
C ALA A 298 -13.55 5.90 16.48
N ASN A 299 -14.42 4.97 16.90
CA ASN A 299 -14.57 4.50 18.28
C ASN A 299 -14.71 2.98 18.31
N ILE A 300 -14.23 2.33 19.37
CA ILE A 300 -14.23 0.86 19.55
C ILE A 300 -15.63 0.23 19.32
N SER A 301 -16.68 0.91 19.79
CA SER A 301 -18.09 0.50 19.68
C SER A 301 -18.86 1.17 18.53
N GLY A 302 -18.22 2.01 17.72
CA GLY A 302 -18.89 2.75 16.65
C GLY A 302 -18.93 2.02 15.31
N ASP A 303 -19.64 2.59 14.35
CA ASP A 303 -19.54 2.22 12.94
C ASP A 303 -18.24 2.76 12.31
N LEU A 304 -17.98 2.34 11.07
CA LEU A 304 -16.91 2.87 10.24
C LEU A 304 -17.16 4.36 9.94
N SER A 305 -16.16 5.24 10.05
CA SER A 305 -16.37 6.66 9.76
C SER A 305 -16.75 6.89 8.30
N SER A 306 -17.77 7.71 8.02
CA SER A 306 -18.13 8.09 6.64
C SER A 306 -17.04 8.97 6.03
N GLN A 307 -16.52 9.91 6.82
CA GLN A 307 -15.45 10.84 6.46
C GLN A 307 -14.06 10.23 6.64
N LEU A 308 -13.12 10.60 5.77
CA LEU A 308 -11.73 10.21 5.86
C LEU A 308 -11.08 10.88 7.09
N LEU A 309 -10.49 10.06 7.96
CA LEU A 309 -9.80 10.49 9.18
C LEU A 309 -8.28 10.33 9.05
N LYS A 310 -7.53 11.08 9.86
CA LYS A 310 -6.07 10.95 10.02
C LYS A 310 -5.63 10.87 11.48
N THR A 311 -4.56 10.13 11.73
CA THR A 311 -3.88 10.11 13.04
C THR A 311 -2.36 10.15 12.88
N GLN A 312 -1.66 10.72 13.87
CA GLN A 312 -0.20 10.70 13.93
C GLN A 312 0.28 9.35 14.46
N VAL A 313 1.30 8.78 13.79
CA VAL A 313 1.76 7.41 14.02
C VAL A 313 3.28 7.41 14.25
N PRO A 314 3.75 7.48 15.51
CA PRO A 314 5.18 7.36 15.83
C PRO A 314 5.73 6.01 15.39
N LEU A 315 6.94 5.97 14.82
CA LEU A 315 7.60 4.72 14.44
C LEU A 315 8.35 4.12 15.65
N HIS A 316 8.40 2.79 15.72
CA HIS A 316 9.10 2.04 16.78
C HIS A 316 10.02 0.97 16.18
N GLN A 317 11.01 0.54 16.97
CA GLN A 317 11.75 -0.67 16.66
C GLN A 317 10.84 -1.91 16.74
N ASN A 318 11.04 -2.88 15.83
CA ASN A 318 10.23 -4.10 15.76
C ASN A 318 10.19 -4.91 17.07
N GLY A 319 11.18 -4.75 17.96
CA GLY A 319 11.18 -5.34 19.30
C GLY A 319 9.92 -5.00 20.11
N ARG A 320 9.37 -3.79 19.98
CA ARG A 320 8.12 -3.39 20.68
C ARG A 320 6.93 -4.24 20.23
N CYS A 321 6.83 -4.53 18.94
CA CYS A 321 5.81 -5.40 18.38
C CYS A 321 6.10 -6.89 18.67
N LYS A 322 7.37 -7.30 18.76
CA LYS A 322 7.76 -8.66 19.19
C LYS A 322 7.35 -8.93 20.65
N ASP A 323 7.48 -7.96 21.55
CA ASP A 323 7.02 -8.05 22.94
C ASP A 323 5.48 -8.17 23.06
N ALA A 324 4.75 -7.45 22.21
CA ALA A 324 3.28 -7.42 22.19
C ALA A 324 2.66 -8.65 21.51
N TYR A 325 3.21 -9.08 20.36
CA TYR A 325 2.58 -10.05 19.45
C TYR A 325 3.40 -11.31 19.18
N GLY A 326 4.63 -11.43 19.69
CA GLY A 326 5.55 -12.53 19.36
C GLY A 326 5.07 -13.94 19.73
N SER A 327 4.03 -14.07 20.57
CA SER A 327 3.34 -15.33 20.85
C SER A 327 2.31 -15.75 19.80
N PHE A 328 2.03 -14.91 18.80
CA PHE A 328 1.01 -15.11 17.77
C PHE A 328 1.56 -14.97 16.34
N VAL A 329 2.42 -13.98 16.12
CA VAL A 329 3.03 -13.67 14.82
C VAL A 329 4.53 -13.53 15.00
N ASN A 330 5.31 -14.25 14.19
CA ASN A 330 6.77 -14.10 14.18
C ASN A 330 7.16 -12.78 13.49
N ILE A 331 7.45 -11.75 14.29
CA ILE A 331 7.81 -10.41 13.82
C ILE A 331 9.23 -10.43 13.22
N HIS A 332 9.31 -10.39 11.88
CA HIS A 332 10.54 -10.26 11.10
C HIS A 332 10.69 -8.88 10.42
N GLY A 333 11.80 -8.64 9.71
CA GLY A 333 12.13 -7.34 9.09
C GLY A 333 11.10 -6.77 8.10
N GLY A 334 10.26 -7.63 7.49
CA GLY A 334 9.15 -7.22 6.63
C GLY A 334 7.98 -6.55 7.37
N HIS A 335 8.01 -6.53 8.71
CA HIS A 335 7.07 -5.74 9.52
C HIS A 335 7.69 -4.38 9.90
N LEU A 336 6.83 -3.40 10.10
CA LEU A 336 7.11 -2.08 10.65
C LEU A 336 6.21 -1.86 11.87
N CYS A 337 6.82 -1.61 13.02
CA CYS A 337 6.12 -1.33 14.27
C CYS A 337 5.86 0.16 14.41
N ALA A 338 4.61 0.59 14.66
CA ALA A 338 4.29 2.01 14.76
C ALA A 338 3.02 2.28 15.60
N GLY A 339 2.70 3.54 15.88
CA GLY A 339 1.49 3.94 16.62
C GLY A 339 1.75 4.40 18.04
N LYS A 340 0.71 4.89 18.73
CA LYS A 340 0.86 5.45 20.07
C LYS A 340 0.77 4.36 21.14
N LEU A 341 1.76 4.30 22.02
CA LEU A 341 1.81 3.28 23.08
C LEU A 341 0.91 3.58 24.29
N ASN A 342 0.37 4.80 24.39
CA ASN A 342 -0.51 5.26 25.47
C ASN A 342 -2.01 5.04 25.20
N GLY A 343 -2.38 4.51 24.02
CA GLY A 343 -3.78 4.27 23.63
C GLY A 343 -4.55 5.50 23.15
N GLU A 344 -3.91 6.66 22.97
CA GLU A 344 -4.57 7.89 22.46
C GLU A 344 -4.82 7.87 20.94
N GLY A 345 -5.20 6.71 20.39
CA GLY A 345 -5.48 6.49 18.98
C GLY A 345 -4.34 5.81 18.20
N GLY A 346 -4.74 5.21 17.08
CA GLY A 346 -3.95 4.36 16.17
C GLY A 346 -4.85 3.93 15.01
N THR A 347 -4.46 2.92 14.24
CA THR A 347 -5.34 2.33 13.23
C THR A 347 -6.41 1.43 13.87
N CYS A 348 -7.56 1.36 13.23
CA CYS A 348 -8.71 0.63 13.71
C CYS A 348 -9.35 -0.21 12.59
N VAL A 349 -10.42 -0.93 12.92
CA VAL A 349 -11.16 -1.80 12.00
C VAL A 349 -11.61 -1.00 10.78
N GLY A 350 -11.18 -1.41 9.58
CA GLY A 350 -11.44 -0.73 8.30
C GLY A 350 -10.23 0.03 7.74
N ASP A 351 -9.24 0.38 8.57
CA ASP A 351 -8.00 1.00 8.09
C ASP A 351 -6.98 -0.01 7.51
N SER A 352 -7.26 -1.32 7.66
CA SER A 352 -6.52 -2.43 7.04
C SER A 352 -6.24 -2.19 5.57
N GLY A 353 -5.01 -2.43 5.12
CA GLY A 353 -4.57 -2.14 3.76
C GLY A 353 -4.32 -0.65 3.44
N GLY A 354 -4.73 0.27 4.32
CA GLY A 354 -4.48 1.71 4.17
C GLY A 354 -3.01 2.12 4.33
N PRO A 355 -2.66 3.37 4.00
CA PRO A 355 -1.29 3.86 4.04
C PRO A 355 -0.83 4.28 5.44
N LEU A 356 0.38 3.86 5.80
CA LEU A 356 1.25 4.62 6.71
C LEU A 356 2.23 5.43 5.87
N GLN A 357 1.98 6.72 5.79
CA GLN A 357 2.79 7.67 5.02
C GLN A 357 3.65 8.53 5.95
N CYS A 358 4.90 8.79 5.56
CA CYS A 358 5.82 9.64 6.29
C CYS A 358 6.51 10.66 5.38
N ARG A 359 7.18 11.65 5.98
CA ARG A 359 8.00 12.64 5.27
C ARG A 359 9.32 12.88 5.98
N LEU A 360 10.38 13.04 5.19
CA LEU A 360 11.71 13.43 5.67
C LEU A 360 11.71 14.88 6.17
N ASN A 361 11.08 15.78 5.42
CA ASN A 361 10.97 17.21 5.73
C ASN A 361 9.49 17.63 5.77
N ARG A 362 9.15 18.69 6.53
CA ARG A 362 7.76 19.17 6.67
C ARG A 362 7.09 19.60 5.36
N ASP A 363 7.89 19.93 4.36
CA ASP A 363 7.48 20.38 3.03
C ASP A 363 7.86 19.37 1.92
N GLY A 364 8.47 18.24 2.30
CA GLY A 364 8.82 17.16 1.36
C GLY A 364 7.63 16.31 0.92
N PRO A 365 7.80 15.47 -0.12
CA PRO A 365 6.77 14.55 -0.60
C PRO A 365 6.47 13.46 0.43
N TRP A 366 5.22 12.99 0.45
CA TRP A 366 4.80 11.84 1.24
C TRP A 366 5.29 10.54 0.63
N ILE A 367 5.91 9.71 1.48
CA ILE A 367 6.46 8.41 1.14
C ILE A 367 5.67 7.34 1.88
N LEU A 368 5.23 6.30 1.19
CA LEU A 368 4.57 5.15 1.78
C LEU A 368 5.61 4.27 2.46
N VAL A 369 5.69 4.30 3.80
CA VAL A 369 6.65 3.50 4.57
C VAL A 369 6.05 2.18 5.06
N GLY A 370 4.72 2.10 5.11
CA GLY A 370 4.01 0.88 5.47
C GLY A 370 2.58 0.82 4.96
N VAL A 371 2.02 -0.39 4.98
CA VAL A 371 0.62 -0.71 4.70
C VAL A 371 0.00 -1.33 5.96
N THR A 372 -1.15 -0.83 6.42
CA THR A 372 -1.80 -1.30 7.66
C THR A 372 -2.09 -2.80 7.59
N SER A 373 -1.54 -3.59 8.51
CA SER A 373 -1.65 -5.05 8.49
C SER A 373 -2.47 -5.57 9.68
N PHE A 374 -1.98 -5.45 10.90
CA PHE A 374 -2.71 -5.87 12.10
C PHE A 374 -2.34 -5.04 13.32
N GLY A 375 -3.16 -5.13 14.37
CA GLY A 375 -2.92 -4.44 15.62
C GLY A 375 -3.83 -4.99 16.72
N SER A 376 -3.98 -4.23 17.80
CA SER A 376 -4.83 -4.63 18.93
C SER A 376 -6.33 -4.47 18.69
N GLY A 377 -6.74 -4.05 17.48
CA GLY A 377 -8.08 -3.55 17.22
C GLY A 377 -8.35 -2.24 17.96
N CYS A 378 -7.84 -1.12 17.43
CA CYS A 378 -8.11 0.26 17.88
C CYS A 378 -7.37 0.68 19.17
N ALA A 379 -6.03 0.68 19.11
CA ALA A 379 -5.11 1.36 20.04
C ALA A 379 -5.24 0.99 21.54
N LEU A 380 -4.97 -0.28 21.89
CA LEU A 380 -4.83 -0.72 23.28
C LEU A 380 -3.50 -0.27 23.89
N GLU A 381 -3.47 0.20 25.15
CA GLU A 381 -2.23 0.65 25.81
C GLU A 381 -1.15 -0.46 25.78
N GLY A 382 0.05 -0.10 25.33
CA GLY A 382 1.19 -1.02 25.20
C GLY A 382 1.17 -1.93 23.97
N PHE A 383 0.15 -1.87 23.12
CA PHE A 383 0.03 -2.64 21.89
C PHE A 383 0.09 -1.72 20.65
N PRO A 384 1.29 -1.47 20.09
CA PRO A 384 1.44 -0.71 18.84
C PRO A 384 0.76 -1.42 17.66
N ASP A 385 0.50 -0.68 16.59
CA ASP A 385 0.03 -1.23 15.32
C ASP A 385 1.21 -1.80 14.50
N VAL A 386 0.92 -2.79 13.67
CA VAL A 386 1.87 -3.47 12.79
C VAL A 386 1.50 -3.23 11.33
N TYR A 387 2.48 -2.78 10.57
CA TYR A 387 2.37 -2.47 9.15
C TYR A 387 3.31 -3.38 8.36
N THR A 388 2.93 -3.73 7.13
CA THR A 388 3.84 -4.31 6.15
C THR A 388 4.83 -3.24 5.71
N ARG A 389 6.13 -3.44 5.93
CA ARG A 389 7.21 -2.49 5.61
C ARG A 389 7.44 -2.44 4.10
N THR A 390 7.02 -1.38 3.42
CA THR A 390 7.11 -1.28 1.95
C THR A 390 8.54 -1.39 1.43
N SER A 391 9.54 -0.80 2.13
CA SER A 391 10.95 -0.88 1.71
C SER A 391 11.50 -2.31 1.64
N TYR A 392 10.93 -3.24 2.41
CA TYR A 392 11.32 -4.66 2.39
C TYR A 392 10.74 -5.40 1.16
N TYR A 393 9.61 -4.94 0.62
CA TYR A 393 8.92 -5.56 -0.51
C TYR A 393 9.16 -4.86 -1.84
N MET A 394 10.03 -3.84 -1.89
CA MET A 394 10.22 -3.03 -3.10
C MET A 394 10.54 -3.85 -4.35
N LYS A 395 11.53 -4.76 -4.25
CA LYS A 395 11.86 -5.67 -5.36
C LYS A 395 10.65 -6.48 -5.82
N TRP A 396 9.89 -7.06 -4.89
CA TRP A 396 8.67 -7.82 -5.25
C TRP A 396 7.60 -6.94 -5.90
N ILE A 397 7.46 -5.68 -5.47
CA ILE A 397 6.53 -4.72 -6.09
C ILE A 397 6.98 -4.40 -7.52
N GLU A 398 8.26 -4.11 -7.73
CA GLU A 398 8.85 -3.79 -9.03
C GLU A 398 8.77 -4.97 -10.00
N ASP A 399 9.24 -6.16 -9.58
CA ASP A 399 9.18 -7.40 -10.36
C ASP A 399 7.72 -7.74 -10.74
N THR A 400 6.77 -7.58 -9.81
CA THR A 400 5.35 -7.85 -10.07
C THR A 400 4.74 -6.86 -11.06
N ILE A 401 5.08 -5.57 -10.96
CA ILE A 401 4.60 -4.52 -11.89
C ILE A 401 5.24 -4.67 -13.27
N ALA A 402 6.50 -5.11 -13.35
CA ALA A 402 7.18 -5.33 -14.63
C ALA A 402 6.63 -6.54 -15.40
N ALA A 403 6.10 -7.56 -14.69
CA ALA A 403 5.57 -8.79 -15.27
C ALA A 403 4.09 -8.71 -15.75
N HIS A 404 3.41 -7.55 -15.62
CA HIS A 404 1.93 -7.47 -15.70
C HIS A 404 1.34 -6.15 -16.24
#